data_AF-A0A535I2W3-F1
#
_entry.id   AF-A0A535I2W3-F1
#
_cell.length_a   1.000
_cell.length_b   1.000
_cell.length_c   1.000
_cell.angle_alpha   90.00
_cell.angle_beta   90.00
_cell.angle_gamma   90.00
#
_symmetry.space_group_name_H-M   'P 1'
#
loop_
_entity.id
_entity.type
_entity.pdbx_description
1 polymer ?
#
loop_
_entity_poly.entity_id
_entity_poly.type
_entity_poly.pdbx_seq_one_letter_code
_entity_poly.pdbx_strand_id
1 'polypeptide(L)'
;MPHDLIEAGNARLKRFWLVLGGILFFAALAAGLSACDLTPVIQELATIAAETPPAESTPGVVAPAGTPVSGLPDIPNKARPVETTFKGCPPDGDGGDRSTNRLKNRVDEATWIPVAFDALEKLPWPKAIERRDRDNWSDADRKAVERYEGLPVSIEGYLAGSREEGPEATNCHGADYEFHDFHVWLVKTAGADRAGSIVVEVTPRIRAKHSAWTTDVLGKVVRAQQRVRISGWTMLDPEHPDQVDNTRGTIWEIHPIMQIEVQQQGRWVGLDDSTR
;
A
#
# COMPACT_ATOMS: atom_id res chain seq x y z
N MET A 1 9.04 44.08 50.32
CA MET A 1 10.21 43.64 51.12
C MET A 1 10.69 42.31 50.56
N PRO A 2 12.00 42.10 50.42
CA PRO A 2 12.65 42.29 49.11
C PRO A 2 13.52 41.10 48.65
N HIS A 3 13.91 41.19 47.36
CA HIS A 3 15.24 40.96 46.76
C HIS A 3 16.15 39.79 47.20
N ASP A 4 16.50 39.00 46.18
CA ASP A 4 17.84 38.62 45.70
C ASP A 4 18.89 37.91 46.59
N LEU A 5 19.71 37.13 45.84
CA LEU A 5 21.09 36.68 46.09
C LEU A 5 21.23 35.33 46.86
N ILE A 6 22.09 34.37 46.52
CA ILE A 6 23.22 34.23 45.59
C ILE A 6 23.73 32.77 45.64
N GLU A 7 24.30 32.26 44.53
CA GLU A 7 25.39 31.26 44.38
C GLU A 7 25.31 29.87 45.06
N ALA A 8 25.93 28.78 44.60
CA ALA A 8 26.72 28.40 43.43
C ALA A 8 26.92 26.87 43.48
N GLY A 9 27.31 26.26 42.36
CA GLY A 9 28.37 25.23 42.43
C GLY A 9 28.13 23.91 41.70
N ASN A 10 29.00 23.70 40.69
CA ASN A 10 29.56 22.43 40.18
C ASN A 10 28.67 21.58 39.25
N ALA A 11 28.81 21.64 37.92
CA ALA A 11 29.96 21.40 37.03
C ALA A 11 30.38 19.92 36.88
N ARG A 12 30.17 19.44 35.64
CA ARG A 12 30.95 18.47 34.85
C ARG A 12 31.09 17.03 35.35
N LEU A 13 30.63 16.09 34.52
CA LEU A 13 31.51 15.04 33.97
C LEU A 13 31.01 14.59 32.58
N LYS A 14 31.72 15.03 31.53
CA LYS A 14 31.77 14.35 30.21
C LYS A 14 33.17 13.73 30.11
N ARG A 15 33.25 12.44 29.79
CA ARG A 15 34.46 11.73 29.31
C ARG A 15 33.98 10.82 28.17
N PHE A 16 34.20 11.13 26.89
CA PHE A 16 35.44 10.94 26.11
C PHE A 16 36.03 9.53 26.26
N TRP A 17 35.78 8.69 25.24
CA TRP A 17 36.65 7.59 24.85
C TRP A 17 36.79 7.63 23.32
N LEU A 18 38.00 7.92 22.87
CA LEU A 18 38.46 7.87 21.50
C LEU A 18 39.82 7.17 21.60
N VAL A 19 39.94 5.96 21.05
CA VAL A 19 41.22 5.26 20.91
C VAL A 19 41.31 4.75 19.47
N LEU A 20 42.31 5.29 18.79
CA LEU A 20 42.83 4.84 17.49
C LEU A 20 43.48 3.46 17.59
N GLY A 21 43.52 2.76 16.46
CA GLY A 21 44.70 1.98 16.07
C GLY A 21 44.40 0.60 15.50
N GLY A 22 44.79 0.37 14.24
CA GLY A 22 44.91 -1.00 13.71
C GLY A 22 44.71 -1.15 12.20
N ILE A 23 45.51 -0.48 11.39
CA ILE A 23 45.73 -0.88 9.99
C ILE A 23 46.66 -2.10 10.02
N LEU A 24 46.23 -3.23 9.47
CA LEU A 24 47.09 -4.36 9.16
C LEU A 24 46.91 -4.76 7.69
N PHE A 25 47.92 -4.36 6.91
CA PHE A 25 48.25 -4.88 5.59
C PHE A 25 48.61 -6.37 5.71
N PHE A 26 48.03 -7.23 4.87
CA PHE A 26 48.66 -8.49 4.50
C PHE A 26 48.89 -8.51 2.99
N ALA A 27 50.17 -8.53 2.63
CA ALA A 27 50.67 -8.74 1.30
C ALA A 27 50.48 -10.20 0.88
N ALA A 28 49.93 -10.44 -0.31
CA ALA A 28 49.99 -11.74 -0.97
C ALA A 28 51.09 -11.68 -2.05
N LEU A 29 52.11 -12.50 -1.85
CA LEU A 29 53.24 -12.70 -2.74
C LEU A 29 52.83 -13.64 -3.89
N ALA A 30 53.09 -13.22 -5.13
CA ALA A 30 53.01 -14.06 -6.31
C ALA A 30 54.38 -14.70 -6.62
N ALA A 31 54.39 -15.97 -7.03
CA ALA A 31 55.15 -16.53 -8.16
C ALA A 31 55.39 -18.05 -7.98
N GLY A 32 55.17 -18.82 -9.04
CA GLY A 32 55.58 -20.22 -9.13
C GLY A 32 54.98 -20.92 -10.34
N LEU A 33 55.66 -20.80 -11.49
CA LEU A 33 55.37 -21.48 -12.75
C LEU A 33 55.38 -23.02 -12.61
N SER A 34 54.50 -23.70 -13.34
CA SER A 34 54.90 -24.90 -14.09
C SER A 34 53.93 -25.15 -15.24
N ALA A 35 54.46 -25.16 -16.47
CA ALA A 35 53.76 -25.48 -17.69
C ALA A 35 53.97 -26.97 -18.02
N CYS A 36 52.91 -27.66 -18.40
CA CYS A 36 52.97 -28.86 -19.23
C CYS A 36 51.87 -28.76 -20.28
N ASP A 37 52.30 -28.57 -21.52
CA ASP A 37 51.53 -28.67 -22.75
C ASP A 37 50.87 -30.04 -22.91
N LEU A 38 49.61 -30.06 -23.37
CA LEU A 38 49.08 -31.07 -24.29
C LEU A 38 47.93 -30.46 -25.13
N THR A 39 48.18 -30.21 -26.41
CA THR A 39 47.19 -30.13 -27.51
C THR A 39 46.83 -31.56 -27.98
N PRO A 40 45.92 -31.82 -28.96
CA PRO A 40 45.05 -30.98 -29.80
C PRO A 40 43.55 -31.42 -29.71
N VAL A 41 42.56 -30.78 -30.34
CA VAL A 41 42.12 -30.93 -31.75
C VAL A 41 40.99 -29.92 -31.99
N ILE A 42 41.14 -29.07 -33.00
CA ILE A 42 40.07 -28.21 -33.52
C ILE A 42 39.41 -28.95 -34.68
N GLN A 43 38.09 -29.12 -34.62
CA GLN A 43 37.29 -29.52 -35.77
C GLN A 43 36.33 -28.39 -36.14
N GLU A 44 36.53 -27.93 -37.36
CA GLU A 44 35.85 -26.87 -38.07
C GLU A 44 34.54 -27.41 -38.67
N LEU A 45 33.42 -26.72 -38.45
CA LEU A 45 32.27 -26.72 -39.36
C LEU A 45 31.60 -25.35 -39.30
N ALA A 46 31.92 -24.52 -40.30
CA ALA A 46 31.16 -23.34 -40.67
C ALA A 46 30.02 -23.74 -41.61
N THR A 47 28.78 -23.35 -41.34
CA THR A 47 27.78 -23.15 -42.40
C THR A 47 26.65 -22.19 -41.95
N ILE A 48 26.52 -21.11 -42.72
CA ILE A 48 25.35 -20.25 -42.99
C ILE A 48 24.80 -19.37 -41.85
N ALA A 49 25.31 -18.13 -41.80
CA ALA A 49 24.57 -16.98 -41.32
C ALA A 49 23.61 -16.52 -42.43
N ALA A 50 22.31 -16.50 -42.16
CA ALA A 50 21.32 -15.75 -42.91
C ALA A 50 21.01 -14.47 -42.11
N GLU A 51 21.27 -13.32 -42.73
CA GLU A 51 20.92 -11.99 -42.21
C GLU A 51 19.39 -11.84 -42.16
N THR A 52 18.86 -11.61 -40.96
CA THR A 52 17.47 -11.17 -40.76
C THR A 52 17.47 -9.65 -40.66
N PRO A 53 16.63 -8.93 -41.42
CA PRO A 53 16.58 -7.46 -41.38
C PRO A 53 16.06 -6.94 -40.03
N PRO A 54 16.38 -5.68 -39.66
CA PRO A 54 15.99 -5.13 -38.37
C PRO A 54 14.48 -4.93 -38.32
N ALA A 55 13.85 -5.47 -37.26
CA ALA A 55 12.43 -5.30 -37.02
C ALA A 55 12.11 -3.84 -36.71
N GLU A 56 11.22 -3.26 -37.52
CA GLU A 56 10.54 -2.00 -37.22
C GLU A 56 9.85 -2.07 -35.86
N SER A 57 10.02 -1.02 -35.07
CA SER A 57 9.38 -0.82 -33.77
C SER A 57 7.87 -0.62 -33.95
N THR A 58 7.09 -1.66 -33.65
CA THR A 58 5.62 -1.55 -33.60
C THR A 58 5.18 -0.81 -32.31
N PRO A 59 4.31 0.20 -32.40
CA PRO A 59 3.74 0.88 -31.25
C PRO A 59 2.87 -0.03 -30.37
N GLY A 60 2.96 0.18 -29.06
CA GLY A 60 2.22 -0.41 -27.94
C GLY A 60 1.02 -1.31 -28.28
N VAL A 61 1.16 -2.60 -27.95
CA VAL A 61 0.03 -3.52 -27.82
C VAL A 61 -0.80 -3.09 -26.61
N VAL A 62 -1.94 -2.48 -26.88
CA VAL A 62 -3.02 -2.30 -25.91
C VAL A 62 -3.53 -3.69 -25.52
N ALA A 63 -3.41 -4.06 -24.24
CA ALA A 63 -4.03 -5.28 -23.73
C ALA A 63 -5.55 -5.20 -23.96
N PRO A 64 -6.19 -6.24 -24.54
CA PRO A 64 -7.64 -6.23 -24.73
C PRO A 64 -8.33 -6.27 -23.37
N ALA A 65 -9.54 -5.68 -23.30
CA ALA A 65 -10.43 -5.76 -22.14
C ALA A 65 -10.70 -7.25 -21.80
N GLY A 66 -9.93 -7.79 -20.86
CA GLY A 66 -9.86 -9.22 -20.59
C GLY A 66 -11.08 -9.77 -19.85
N THR A 67 -11.27 -11.08 -20.00
CA THR A 67 -12.11 -11.96 -19.18
C THR A 67 -12.13 -11.52 -17.70
N PRO A 68 -13.30 -11.57 -17.00
CA PRO A 68 -13.35 -11.21 -15.58
C PRO A 68 -12.27 -11.97 -14.81
N VAL A 69 -11.50 -11.27 -13.98
CA VAL A 69 -10.56 -11.92 -13.06
C VAL A 69 -11.35 -12.84 -12.14
N SER A 70 -10.98 -14.12 -12.09
CA SER A 70 -11.68 -15.10 -11.26
C SER A 70 -11.66 -14.68 -9.80
N GLY A 71 -12.82 -14.56 -9.16
CA GLY A 71 -12.94 -14.37 -7.71
C GLY A 71 -13.45 -13.00 -7.25
N LEU A 72 -13.66 -12.04 -8.15
CA LEU A 72 -14.40 -10.80 -7.85
C LEU A 72 -15.84 -10.87 -8.39
N PRO A 73 -16.82 -10.26 -7.69
CA PRO A 73 -18.20 -10.24 -8.14
C PRO A 73 -18.37 -9.39 -9.41
N ASP A 74 -19.20 -9.87 -10.33
CA ASP A 74 -19.59 -9.13 -11.53
C ASP A 74 -20.89 -8.36 -11.24
N ILE A 75 -20.74 -7.08 -10.88
CA ILE A 75 -21.87 -6.18 -10.57
C ILE A 75 -21.87 -5.05 -11.60
N PRO A 76 -22.76 -5.10 -12.62
CA PRO A 76 -22.80 -4.08 -13.67
C PRO A 76 -23.34 -2.74 -13.14
N ASN A 77 -24.28 -2.78 -12.20
CA ASN A 77 -24.88 -1.58 -11.59
C ASN A 77 -24.43 -1.47 -10.13
N LYS A 78 -23.35 -0.74 -9.91
CA LYS A 78 -22.77 -0.54 -8.58
C LYS A 78 -23.47 0.60 -7.85
N ALA A 79 -23.48 0.54 -6.51
CA ALA A 79 -24.03 1.61 -5.69
C ALA A 79 -23.22 2.90 -5.91
N ARG A 80 -23.95 4.01 -6.09
CA ARG A 80 -23.32 5.34 -6.15
C ARG A 80 -22.87 5.74 -4.75
N PRO A 81 -21.69 6.36 -4.61
CA PRO A 81 -21.23 6.94 -3.34
C PRO A 81 -22.32 7.78 -2.67
N VAL A 82 -22.61 7.52 -1.39
CA VAL A 82 -23.33 8.49 -0.56
C VAL A 82 -22.32 9.49 -0.03
N GLU A 83 -22.54 10.74 -0.37
CA GLU A 83 -21.64 11.85 -0.10
C GLU A 83 -22.09 12.63 1.14
N THR A 84 -21.13 13.03 1.98
CA THR A 84 -21.39 13.87 3.17
C THR A 84 -20.30 14.92 3.37
N THR A 85 -20.70 16.08 3.88
CA THR A 85 -19.77 17.11 4.36
C THR A 85 -19.32 16.75 5.77
N PHE A 86 -18.01 16.66 5.97
CA PHE A 86 -17.41 16.34 7.27
C PHE A 86 -16.78 17.60 7.87
N LYS A 87 -17.41 18.13 8.93
CA LYS A 87 -16.93 19.32 9.65
C LYS A 87 -16.56 20.50 8.74
N GLY A 88 -17.35 20.72 7.70
CA GLY A 88 -17.14 21.79 6.70
C GLY A 88 -16.33 21.37 5.48
N CYS A 89 -15.63 20.23 5.51
CA CYS A 89 -14.95 19.68 4.34
C CYS A 89 -15.95 18.96 3.42
N PRO A 90 -16.13 19.39 2.15
CA PRO A 90 -17.06 18.75 1.22
C PRO A 90 -16.61 17.32 0.86
N PRO A 91 -17.50 16.51 0.25
CA PRO A 91 -17.20 15.13 -0.14
C PRO A 91 -16.01 14.98 -1.09
N ASP A 92 -15.75 15.99 -1.93
CA ASP A 92 -14.70 15.96 -2.93
C ASP A 92 -13.42 16.71 -2.51
N GLY A 93 -13.32 17.06 -1.23
CA GLY A 93 -12.15 17.74 -0.68
C GLY A 93 -11.98 19.17 -1.19
N ASP A 94 -10.78 19.72 -1.03
CA ASP A 94 -10.44 21.09 -1.42
C ASP A 94 -9.47 21.18 -2.62
N GLY A 95 -9.10 20.04 -3.23
CA GLY A 95 -8.18 20.00 -4.35
C GLY A 95 -7.83 18.58 -4.82
N GLY A 96 -6.80 18.48 -5.66
CA GLY A 96 -6.35 17.21 -6.25
C GLY A 96 -7.40 16.56 -7.15
N ASP A 97 -7.36 15.23 -7.24
CA ASP A 97 -8.35 14.45 -7.98
C ASP A 97 -9.67 14.36 -7.20
N ARG A 98 -10.57 15.31 -7.47
CA ARG A 98 -11.89 15.41 -6.83
C ARG A 98 -12.76 14.17 -7.07
N SER A 99 -12.60 13.49 -8.19
CA SER A 99 -13.33 12.25 -8.49
C SER A 99 -12.86 11.11 -7.58
N THR A 100 -11.54 10.99 -7.37
CA THR A 100 -10.93 10.08 -6.39
C THR A 100 -11.41 10.41 -4.97
N ASN A 101 -11.40 11.69 -4.58
CA ASN A 101 -11.81 12.11 -3.23
C ASN A 101 -13.26 11.72 -2.89
N ARG A 102 -14.19 11.82 -3.86
CA ARG A 102 -15.59 11.37 -3.66
C ARG A 102 -15.70 9.88 -3.36
N LEU A 103 -14.84 9.06 -3.97
CA LEU A 103 -14.79 7.62 -3.70
C LEU A 103 -14.20 7.36 -2.32
N LYS A 104 -13.10 8.03 -1.96
CA LYS A 104 -12.49 7.95 -0.62
C LYS A 104 -13.48 8.30 0.49
N ASN A 105 -14.28 9.34 0.27
CA ASN A 105 -15.17 9.94 1.27
C ASN A 105 -16.60 9.40 1.29
N ARG A 106 -16.89 8.33 0.53
CA ARG A 106 -18.21 7.73 0.53
C ARG A 106 -18.56 7.13 1.90
N VAL A 107 -19.84 7.17 2.26
CA VAL A 107 -20.32 6.65 3.58
C VAL A 107 -21.47 5.66 3.46
N ASP A 108 -21.76 5.18 2.26
CA ASP A 108 -22.80 4.20 2.03
C ASP A 108 -22.41 2.78 2.45
N GLU A 109 -23.44 2.05 2.86
CA GLU A 109 -23.38 0.66 3.31
C GLU A 109 -23.80 -0.31 2.20
N ALA A 110 -23.34 -1.55 2.31
CA ALA A 110 -23.73 -2.62 1.39
C ALA A 110 -23.78 -3.99 2.09
N THR A 111 -24.28 -4.98 1.37
CA THR A 111 -23.99 -6.38 1.70
C THR A 111 -22.60 -6.70 1.17
N TRP A 112 -21.66 -6.95 2.08
CA TRP A 112 -20.26 -7.22 1.76
C TRP A 112 -20.08 -8.63 1.22
N ILE A 113 -19.47 -8.73 0.04
CA ILE A 113 -19.28 -10.00 -0.67
C ILE A 113 -17.90 -10.56 -0.32
N PRO A 114 -17.80 -11.75 0.30
CA PRO A 114 -16.52 -12.38 0.57
C PRO A 114 -15.75 -12.63 -0.74
N VAL A 115 -14.51 -12.17 -0.81
CA VAL A 115 -13.60 -12.42 -1.94
C VAL A 115 -12.24 -12.88 -1.43
N ALA A 116 -11.51 -13.61 -2.27
CA ALA A 116 -10.15 -14.04 -1.94
C ALA A 116 -9.19 -12.84 -1.95
N PHE A 117 -8.25 -12.80 -1.02
CA PHE A 117 -7.17 -11.80 -0.96
C PHE A 117 -6.49 -11.61 -2.33
N ASP A 118 -6.04 -12.72 -2.93
CA ASP A 118 -5.34 -12.73 -4.21
C ASP A 118 -6.17 -12.17 -5.37
N ALA A 119 -7.51 -12.18 -5.28
CA ALA A 119 -8.36 -11.68 -6.34
C ALA A 119 -8.24 -10.15 -6.48
N LEU A 120 -8.00 -9.43 -5.37
CA LEU A 120 -7.77 -7.99 -5.37
C LEU A 120 -6.28 -7.64 -5.48
N GLU A 121 -5.41 -8.35 -4.75
CA GLU A 121 -3.96 -8.14 -4.81
C GLU A 121 -3.41 -8.30 -6.25
N LYS A 122 -3.91 -9.28 -7.00
CA LYS A 122 -3.42 -9.55 -8.37
C LYS A 122 -4.29 -8.91 -9.45
N LEU A 123 -5.22 -8.03 -9.06
CA LEU A 123 -6.10 -7.36 -10.01
C LEU A 123 -5.28 -6.40 -10.88
N PRO A 124 -5.27 -6.56 -12.21
CA PRO A 124 -4.54 -5.66 -13.09
C PRO A 124 -5.15 -4.25 -13.09
N TRP A 125 -4.34 -3.27 -13.46
CA TRP A 125 -4.77 -1.92 -13.76
C TRP A 125 -4.06 -1.40 -15.02
N PRO A 126 -4.66 -0.46 -15.75
CA PRO A 126 -3.98 0.19 -16.87
C PRO A 126 -2.79 1.03 -16.38
N LYS A 127 -1.57 0.73 -16.83
CA LYS A 127 -0.37 1.47 -16.42
C LYS A 127 -0.35 2.94 -16.85
N ALA A 128 -1.13 3.30 -17.87
CA ALA A 128 -1.21 4.67 -18.39
C ALA A 128 -1.85 5.68 -17.42
N ILE A 129 -2.54 5.21 -16.36
CA ILE A 129 -3.23 6.06 -15.39
C ILE A 129 -2.40 6.38 -14.13
N GLU A 130 -1.25 5.74 -13.97
CA GLU A 130 -0.38 5.95 -12.81
C GLU A 130 0.02 7.43 -12.70
N ARG A 131 -0.20 8.02 -11.51
CA ARG A 131 0.01 9.44 -11.17
C ARG A 131 -0.75 10.42 -12.09
N ARG A 132 -1.99 10.07 -12.44
CA ARG A 132 -2.87 10.94 -13.22
C ARG A 132 -4.24 11.02 -12.60
N ASP A 133 -4.75 12.25 -12.48
CA ASP A 133 -6.14 12.51 -12.12
C ASP A 133 -7.09 11.81 -13.10
N ARG A 134 -8.19 11.29 -12.56
CA ARG A 134 -9.23 10.55 -13.30
C ARG A 134 -9.82 11.29 -14.49
N ASP A 135 -9.86 12.61 -14.42
CA ASP A 135 -10.37 13.45 -15.50
C ASP A 135 -9.48 13.39 -16.75
N ASN A 136 -8.22 12.96 -16.60
CA ASN A 136 -7.25 12.80 -17.68
C ASN A 136 -7.14 11.36 -18.21
N TRP A 137 -7.96 10.44 -17.72
CA TRP A 137 -7.95 9.04 -18.19
C TRP A 137 -8.66 8.90 -19.53
N SER A 138 -8.17 7.98 -20.36
CA SER A 138 -8.88 7.57 -21.56
C SER A 138 -10.17 6.83 -21.19
N ASP A 139 -11.16 6.82 -22.10
CA ASP A 139 -12.39 6.06 -21.88
C ASP A 139 -12.16 4.56 -21.76
N ALA A 140 -11.12 4.04 -22.42
CA ALA A 140 -10.74 2.63 -22.32
C ALA A 140 -10.20 2.28 -20.93
N ASP A 141 -9.29 3.11 -20.40
CA ASP A 141 -8.72 2.92 -19.07
C ASP A 141 -9.78 3.08 -17.99
N ARG A 142 -10.62 4.13 -18.10
CA ARG A 142 -11.76 4.35 -17.20
C ARG A 142 -12.69 3.13 -17.16
N LYS A 143 -13.10 2.60 -18.30
CA LYS A 143 -13.95 1.38 -18.35
C LYS A 143 -13.27 0.15 -17.75
N ALA A 144 -11.95 0.01 -17.92
CA ALA A 144 -11.20 -1.09 -17.34
C ALA A 144 -11.20 -1.03 -15.80
N VAL A 145 -11.06 0.18 -15.23
CA VAL A 145 -11.12 0.42 -13.78
C VAL A 145 -12.55 0.31 -13.25
N GLU A 146 -13.53 0.96 -13.89
CA GLU A 146 -14.95 0.96 -13.50
C GLU A 146 -15.56 -0.45 -13.42
N ARG A 147 -14.97 -1.42 -14.12
CA ARG A 147 -15.37 -2.83 -14.01
C ARG A 147 -15.27 -3.34 -12.57
N TYR A 148 -14.22 -2.97 -11.85
CA TYR A 148 -13.90 -3.51 -10.54
C TYR A 148 -13.97 -2.49 -9.40
N GLU A 149 -13.93 -1.20 -9.71
CA GLU A 149 -14.05 -0.13 -8.71
C GLU A 149 -15.48 -0.01 -8.18
N GLY A 150 -15.63 0.22 -6.87
CA GLY A 150 -16.91 0.36 -6.19
C GLY A 150 -17.62 -0.96 -5.93
N LEU A 151 -16.92 -2.10 -5.94
CA LEU A 151 -17.47 -3.39 -5.51
C LEU A 151 -17.50 -3.45 -3.96
N PRO A 152 -18.61 -3.91 -3.35
CA PRO A 152 -18.71 -4.07 -1.90
C PRO A 152 -18.09 -5.41 -1.49
N VAL A 153 -16.84 -5.40 -1.07
CA VAL A 153 -16.07 -6.63 -0.79
C VAL A 153 -15.85 -6.83 0.70
N SER A 154 -15.61 -8.08 1.09
CA SER A 154 -15.10 -8.49 2.40
C SER A 154 -13.89 -9.40 2.20
N ILE A 155 -12.74 -9.02 2.75
CA ILE A 155 -11.47 -9.74 2.60
C ILE A 155 -10.95 -10.13 3.97
N GLU A 156 -10.57 -11.40 4.11
CA GLU A 156 -9.92 -11.92 5.30
C GLU A 156 -8.39 -11.87 5.16
N GLY A 157 -7.70 -11.52 6.25
CA GLY A 157 -6.24 -11.42 6.27
C GLY A 157 -5.72 -11.11 7.67
N TYR A 158 -4.58 -10.43 7.73
CA TYR A 158 -3.90 -9.98 8.94
C TYR A 158 -3.36 -8.57 8.74
N LEU A 159 -3.32 -7.77 9.79
CA LEU A 159 -2.73 -6.44 9.71
C LEU A 159 -1.21 -6.53 9.91
N ALA A 160 -0.44 -5.94 8.99
CA ALA A 160 1.03 -5.83 9.08
C ALA A 160 1.50 -4.47 9.64
N GLY A 161 0.56 -3.56 9.87
CA GLY A 161 0.82 -2.25 10.47
C GLY A 161 -0.35 -1.30 10.23
N SER A 162 -0.31 -0.18 10.94
CA SER A 162 -1.16 0.97 10.69
C SER A 162 -0.38 2.25 10.97
N ARG A 163 -0.70 3.33 10.26
CA ARG A 163 -0.12 4.65 10.45
C ARG A 163 -1.21 5.70 10.27
N GLU A 164 -1.08 6.79 11.02
CA GLU A 164 -1.81 8.03 10.75
C GLU A 164 -1.15 8.77 9.57
N GLU A 165 -1.94 9.09 8.55
CA GLU A 165 -1.47 9.89 7.42
C GLU A 165 -1.37 11.38 7.76
N GLY A 166 -0.78 12.14 6.85
CA GLY A 166 -0.72 13.60 6.97
C GLY A 166 -1.98 14.29 6.43
N PRO A 167 -1.98 15.63 6.40
CA PRO A 167 -3.02 16.39 5.75
C PRO A 167 -3.10 16.11 4.24
N GLU A 168 -4.30 15.85 3.74
CA GLU A 168 -4.56 15.52 2.34
C GLU A 168 -5.74 16.31 1.78
N ALA A 169 -5.74 16.51 0.45
CA ALA A 169 -6.80 17.26 -0.23
C ALA A 169 -8.19 16.65 -0.05
N THR A 170 -8.29 15.31 0.01
CA THR A 170 -9.57 14.59 0.26
C THR A 170 -10.21 14.99 1.60
N ASN A 171 -9.39 15.39 2.57
CA ASN A 171 -9.81 15.84 3.90
C ASN A 171 -9.52 17.33 4.14
N CYS A 172 -9.47 18.10 3.05
CA CYS A 172 -9.31 19.56 3.06
C CYS A 172 -8.04 20.05 3.77
N HIS A 173 -6.97 19.25 3.71
CA HIS A 173 -5.70 19.49 4.40
C HIS A 173 -5.88 19.82 5.89
N GLY A 174 -6.90 19.27 6.54
CA GLY A 174 -7.11 19.44 7.97
C GLY A 174 -5.92 18.91 8.75
N ALA A 175 -5.34 19.74 9.63
CA ALA A 175 -4.12 19.40 10.37
C ALA A 175 -4.38 18.63 11.68
N ASP A 176 -5.63 18.63 12.14
CA ASP A 176 -6.02 17.94 13.36
C ASP A 176 -6.17 16.44 13.10
N TYR A 177 -5.80 15.63 14.10
CA TYR A 177 -5.87 14.16 14.08
C TYR A 177 -7.17 13.59 13.51
N GLU A 178 -8.29 14.30 13.65
CA GLU A 178 -9.59 13.84 13.17
C GLU A 178 -9.81 13.95 11.66
N PHE A 179 -8.95 14.67 10.93
CA PHE A 179 -8.99 14.80 9.47
C PHE A 179 -8.03 13.86 8.75
N HIS A 180 -7.23 13.08 9.47
CA HIS A 180 -6.27 12.17 8.86
C HIS A 180 -6.88 10.78 8.62
N ASP A 181 -6.59 10.22 7.46
CA ASP A 181 -6.84 8.81 7.17
C ASP A 181 -5.87 7.94 7.99
N PHE A 182 -6.26 6.70 8.30
CA PHE A 182 -5.31 5.70 8.77
C PHE A 182 -5.01 4.69 7.68
N HIS A 183 -3.75 4.73 7.25
CA HIS A 183 -3.15 3.80 6.32
C HIS A 183 -2.88 2.47 7.01
N VAL A 184 -3.53 1.40 6.54
CA VAL A 184 -3.39 0.06 7.12
C VAL A 184 -2.97 -0.92 6.03
N TRP A 185 -1.98 -1.76 6.34
CA TRP A 185 -1.50 -2.80 5.43
C TRP A 185 -2.16 -4.14 5.78
N LEU A 186 -3.03 -4.64 4.90
CA LEU A 186 -3.63 -5.97 5.00
C LEU A 186 -2.77 -6.98 4.25
N VAL A 187 -2.29 -8.02 4.93
CA VAL A 187 -1.50 -9.11 4.35
C VAL A 187 -2.24 -10.44 4.44
N LYS A 188 -1.95 -11.35 3.51
CA LYS A 188 -2.59 -12.66 3.42
C LYS A 188 -2.27 -13.58 4.62
N THR A 189 -1.05 -13.50 5.14
CA THR A 189 -0.53 -14.42 6.15
C THR A 189 -0.05 -13.66 7.38
N ALA A 190 -0.30 -14.21 8.56
CA ALA A 190 0.13 -13.65 9.84
C ALA A 190 1.64 -13.38 9.84
N GLY A 191 2.02 -12.13 10.15
CA GLY A 191 3.43 -11.73 10.27
C GLY A 191 4.18 -11.56 8.95
N ALA A 192 3.51 -11.67 7.80
CA ALA A 192 4.13 -11.33 6.53
C ALA A 192 4.53 -9.84 6.50
N ASP A 193 5.56 -9.53 5.71
CA ASP A 193 5.94 -8.15 5.42
C ASP A 193 4.88 -7.45 4.54
N ARG A 194 5.06 -6.14 4.34
CA ARG A 194 4.08 -5.29 3.66
C ARG A 194 4.16 -5.36 2.13
N ALA A 195 5.22 -5.91 1.53
CA ALA A 195 5.42 -5.85 0.08
C ALA A 195 4.31 -6.55 -0.71
N GLY A 196 3.66 -7.57 -0.14
CA GLY A 196 2.49 -8.24 -0.71
C GLY A 196 1.15 -7.80 -0.11
N SER A 197 1.06 -6.60 0.46
CA SER A 197 -0.16 -6.13 1.13
C SER A 197 -1.15 -5.46 0.17
N ILE A 198 -2.42 -5.44 0.57
CA ILE A 198 -3.44 -4.54 0.04
C ILE A 198 -3.55 -3.38 1.05
N VAL A 199 -3.52 -2.15 0.56
CA VAL A 199 -3.79 -0.99 1.42
C VAL A 199 -5.29 -0.89 1.67
N VAL A 200 -5.63 -0.71 2.94
CA VAL A 200 -7.01 -0.52 3.39
C VAL A 200 -7.04 0.71 4.29
N GLU A 201 -7.96 1.64 4.03
CA GLU A 201 -7.91 2.98 4.62
C GLU A 201 -9.12 3.24 5.53
N VAL A 202 -8.83 3.66 6.76
CA VAL A 202 -9.85 4.17 7.69
C VAL A 202 -9.96 5.67 7.51
N THR A 203 -11.10 6.15 7.01
CA THR A 203 -11.29 7.59 6.75
C THR A 203 -11.93 8.33 7.94
N PRO A 204 -11.69 9.65 8.11
CA PRO A 204 -12.31 10.51 9.10
C PRO A 204 -13.82 10.33 9.26
N ARG A 205 -14.54 10.30 8.12
CA ARG A 205 -16.00 10.21 8.07
C ARG A 205 -16.53 8.93 8.70
N ILE A 206 -15.81 7.83 8.52
CA ILE A 206 -16.17 6.53 9.09
C ILE A 206 -15.70 6.45 10.54
N ARG A 207 -14.43 6.72 10.81
CA ARG A 207 -13.83 6.70 12.16
C ARG A 207 -14.59 7.55 13.18
N ALA A 208 -15.18 8.68 12.78
CA ALA A 208 -15.98 9.52 13.67
C ALA A 208 -17.18 8.77 14.31
N LYS A 209 -17.62 7.66 13.72
CA LYS A 209 -18.69 6.79 14.24
C LYS A 209 -18.16 5.56 15.00
N HIS A 210 -16.84 5.34 14.99
CA HIS A 210 -16.16 4.15 15.50
C HIS A 210 -15.01 4.53 16.42
N SER A 211 -15.32 4.85 17.69
CA SER A 211 -14.34 5.37 18.64
C SER A 211 -13.21 4.39 18.99
N ALA A 212 -13.39 3.09 18.75
CA ALA A 212 -12.35 2.08 18.95
C ALA A 212 -11.36 2.02 17.77
N TRP A 213 -11.66 2.62 16.63
CA TRP A 213 -10.80 2.60 15.46
C TRP A 213 -9.70 3.65 15.64
N THR A 214 -8.65 3.26 16.35
CA THR A 214 -7.44 4.05 16.58
C THR A 214 -6.20 3.26 16.13
N THR A 215 -5.14 3.96 15.76
CA THR A 215 -3.85 3.33 15.41
C THR A 215 -3.28 2.49 16.56
N ASP A 216 -3.55 2.84 17.81
CA ASP A 216 -3.18 2.03 18.97
C ASP A 216 -3.92 0.70 19.04
N VAL A 217 -5.24 0.69 18.80
CA VAL A 217 -6.05 -0.53 18.77
C VAL A 217 -5.65 -1.41 17.60
N LEU A 218 -5.52 -0.83 16.40
CA LEU A 218 -5.01 -1.55 15.23
C LEU A 218 -3.61 -2.11 15.48
N GLY A 219 -2.73 -1.35 16.14
CA GLY A 219 -1.42 -1.82 16.57
C GLY A 219 -1.47 -3.02 17.52
N LYS A 220 -2.49 -3.12 18.38
CA LYS A 220 -2.71 -4.32 19.21
C LYS A 220 -3.12 -5.52 18.36
N VAL A 221 -3.99 -5.33 17.36
CA VAL A 221 -4.39 -6.37 16.39
C VAL A 221 -3.17 -6.89 15.61
N VAL A 222 -2.31 -5.98 15.14
CA VAL A 222 -1.04 -6.30 14.46
C VAL A 222 -0.14 -7.16 15.36
N ARG A 223 0.13 -6.72 16.60
CA ARG A 223 0.99 -7.44 17.54
C ARG A 223 0.44 -8.81 17.94
N ALA A 224 -0.88 -8.93 18.04
CA ALA A 224 -1.55 -10.20 18.32
C ALA A 224 -1.57 -11.15 17.11
N GLN A 225 -1.16 -10.67 15.92
CA GLN A 225 -1.32 -11.37 14.64
C GLN A 225 -2.74 -11.91 14.47
N GLN A 226 -3.71 -11.12 14.92
CA GLN A 226 -5.10 -11.53 14.95
C GLN A 226 -5.66 -11.50 13.54
N ARG A 227 -6.36 -12.57 13.16
CA ARG A 227 -7.02 -12.64 11.87
C ARG A 227 -8.14 -11.60 11.82
N VAL A 228 -8.18 -10.83 10.75
CA VAL A 228 -9.19 -9.81 10.51
C VAL A 228 -10.04 -10.15 9.30
N ARG A 229 -11.23 -9.56 9.27
CA ARG A 229 -12.06 -9.43 8.09
C ARG A 229 -12.33 -7.94 7.89
N ILE A 230 -11.93 -7.44 6.73
CA ILE A 230 -12.05 -6.04 6.34
C ILE A 230 -13.13 -5.97 5.26
N SER A 231 -14.16 -5.15 5.50
CA SER A 231 -15.22 -4.94 4.53
C SER A 231 -15.29 -3.48 4.12
N GLY A 232 -15.50 -3.23 2.84
CA GLY A 232 -15.56 -1.88 2.28
C GLY A 232 -15.62 -1.88 0.76
N TRP A 233 -15.21 -0.77 0.18
CA TRP A 233 -15.33 -0.53 -1.26
C TRP A 233 -13.99 -0.72 -1.95
N THR A 234 -13.96 -1.49 -3.04
CA THR A 234 -12.77 -1.51 -3.91
C THR A 234 -12.59 -0.13 -4.54
N MET A 235 -11.34 0.34 -4.58
CA MET A 235 -11.00 1.63 -5.17
C MET A 235 -9.60 1.54 -5.77
N LEU A 236 -9.37 2.17 -6.91
CA LEU A 236 -8.01 2.33 -7.43
C LEU A 236 -7.44 3.69 -6.99
N ASP A 237 -6.29 3.69 -6.32
CA ASP A 237 -5.52 4.91 -6.04
C ASP A 237 -4.32 5.01 -7.00
N PRO A 238 -4.34 5.92 -8.00
CA PRO A 238 -3.27 6.00 -8.99
C PRO A 238 -1.96 6.61 -8.47
N GLU A 239 -1.90 7.16 -7.25
CA GLU A 239 -0.83 8.07 -6.82
C GLU A 239 0.49 7.38 -6.44
N HIS A 240 0.42 6.13 -5.97
CA HIS A 240 1.56 5.44 -5.35
C HIS A 240 2.03 4.17 -6.07
N PRO A 241 2.26 4.18 -7.39
CA PRO A 241 2.75 3.01 -8.11
C PRO A 241 4.19 2.63 -7.69
N ASP A 242 4.97 3.58 -7.16
CA ASP A 242 6.32 3.33 -6.63
C ASP A 242 6.33 2.48 -5.36
N GLN A 243 5.19 2.35 -4.68
CA GLN A 243 5.06 1.54 -3.48
C GLN A 243 4.80 0.06 -3.79
N VAL A 244 4.45 -0.26 -5.05
CA VAL A 244 4.27 -1.65 -5.50
C VAL A 244 5.62 -2.40 -5.38
N ASP A 245 5.57 -3.62 -4.85
CA ASP A 245 6.71 -4.49 -4.52
C ASP A 245 7.62 -3.97 -3.38
N ASN A 246 7.27 -2.84 -2.75
CA ASN A 246 7.99 -2.28 -1.60
C ASN A 246 7.15 -2.34 -0.32
N THR A 247 5.98 -1.73 -0.35
CA THR A 247 5.08 -1.64 0.81
C THR A 247 3.65 -2.08 0.50
N ARG A 248 3.35 -2.46 -0.75
CA ARG A 248 2.06 -3.00 -1.21
C ARG A 248 2.26 -3.86 -2.46
N GLY A 249 1.35 -4.81 -2.70
CA GLY A 249 1.36 -5.66 -3.90
C GLY A 249 0.54 -5.08 -5.06
N THR A 250 -0.29 -4.06 -4.79
CA THR A 250 -1.21 -3.48 -5.76
C THR A 250 -1.53 -2.03 -5.42
N ILE A 251 -2.05 -1.27 -6.38
CA ILE A 251 -2.62 0.06 -6.15
C ILE A 251 -4.16 0.04 -6.02
N TRP A 252 -4.75 -1.15 -6.08
CA TRP A 252 -6.12 -1.36 -5.64
C TRP A 252 -6.20 -1.40 -4.12
N GLU A 253 -7.17 -0.70 -3.56
CA GLU A 253 -7.38 -0.54 -2.13
C GLU A 253 -8.77 -1.03 -1.71
N ILE A 254 -8.97 -1.24 -0.41
CA ILE A 254 -10.30 -1.15 0.19
C ILE A 254 -10.40 0.24 0.83
N HIS A 255 -11.09 1.15 0.16
CA HIS A 255 -11.18 2.54 0.54
C HIS A 255 -12.58 3.10 0.24
N PRO A 256 -13.32 3.56 1.26
CA PRO A 256 -13.03 3.44 2.69
C PRO A 256 -13.31 2.03 3.20
N ILE A 257 -12.66 1.66 4.30
CA ILE A 257 -13.10 0.56 5.16
C ILE A 257 -14.40 0.96 5.83
N MET A 258 -15.40 0.08 5.77
CA MET A 258 -16.71 0.26 6.38
C MET A 258 -16.90 -0.64 7.60
N GLN A 259 -16.22 -1.80 7.66
CA GLN A 259 -16.23 -2.68 8.83
C GLN A 259 -14.87 -3.31 9.05
N ILE A 260 -14.45 -3.36 10.32
CA ILE A 260 -13.31 -4.14 10.78
C ILE A 260 -13.83 -5.17 11.78
N GLU A 261 -13.64 -6.43 11.48
CA GLU A 261 -13.94 -7.54 12.38
C GLU A 261 -12.65 -8.30 12.72
N VAL A 262 -12.54 -8.75 13.96
CA VAL A 262 -11.43 -9.58 14.43
C VAL A 262 -11.93 -10.98 14.78
N GLN A 263 -11.14 -12.00 14.49
CA GLN A 263 -11.48 -13.37 14.84
C GLN A 263 -11.21 -13.62 16.33
N GLN A 264 -12.24 -13.98 17.08
CA GLN A 264 -12.16 -14.36 18.50
C GLN A 264 -12.95 -15.64 18.74
N GLN A 265 -12.30 -16.66 19.30
CA GLN A 265 -12.96 -17.93 19.69
C GLN A 265 -13.79 -18.56 18.54
N GLY A 266 -13.29 -18.48 17.31
CA GLY A 266 -13.97 -19.02 16.12
C GLY A 266 -15.13 -18.17 15.59
N ARG A 267 -15.33 -16.96 16.11
CA ARG A 267 -16.36 -16.00 15.67
C ARG A 267 -15.73 -14.70 15.19
N TRP A 268 -16.43 -13.99 14.32
CA TRP A 268 -16.10 -12.62 13.95
C TRP A 268 -16.77 -11.67 14.93
N VAL A 269 -16.00 -10.73 15.46
CA VAL A 269 -16.45 -9.71 16.39
C VAL A 269 -16.02 -8.35 15.84
N GLY A 270 -16.96 -7.41 15.74
CA GLY A 270 -16.65 -6.04 15.30
C GLY A 270 -15.60 -5.39 16.20
N LEU A 271 -14.69 -4.61 15.61
CA LEU A 271 -13.58 -4.01 16.34
C LEU A 271 -14.06 -3.16 17.54
N ASP A 272 -15.17 -2.44 17.39
CA ASP A 272 -15.78 -1.62 18.46
C ASP A 272 -16.31 -2.41 19.66
N ASP A 273 -16.63 -3.69 19.46
CA ASP A 273 -17.06 -4.60 20.52
C ASP A 273 -15.88 -5.42 21.06
N SER A 274 -14.82 -5.59 20.27
CA SER A 274 -13.66 -6.43 20.59
C SER A 274 -12.74 -5.86 21.67
N THR A 275 -12.83 -4.55 21.93
CA THR A 275 -11.98 -3.83 22.90
C THR A 275 -12.66 -3.60 24.25
N ARG A 276 -13.88 -4.11 24.44
CA ARG A 276 -14.63 -4.00 25.70
C ARG A 276 -14.25 -5.10 26.69
#